data_AF-A0A838ZTM0-F1
#
_entry.id   AF-A0A838ZTM0-F1
#
_cell.length_a   1.000
_cell.length_b   1.000
_cell.length_c   1.000
_cell.angle_alpha   90.00
_cell.angle_beta   90.00
_cell.angle_gamma   90.00
#
_symmetry.space_group_name_H-M   'P 1'
#
loop_
_entity.id
_entity.type
_entity.pdbx_description
1 polymer ?
#
loop_
_entity_poly.entity_id
_entity_poly.type
_entity_poly.pdbx_seq_one_letter_code
_entity_poly.pdbx_strand_id
1 'polypeptide(L)'
;MKTKIFKTGLPIMAFLMAIAFAFATETNVKGEAPLITGYVIQNGVCTSAPKDCVVDARYDCKYMGLQVYNLEDGETTCRVKLFQHTPN
;
A
#
# COMPACT_ATOMS: atom_id res chain seq x y z
N MET A 1 4.93 -52.91 20.68
CA MET A 1 4.76 -51.45 20.90
C MET A 1 5.17 -50.69 19.62
N LYS A 2 4.24 -50.36 18.72
CA LYS A 2 4.55 -49.59 17.48
C LYS A 2 3.53 -48.46 17.17
N THR A 3 2.59 -48.17 18.07
CA THR A 3 1.50 -47.20 17.86
C THR A 3 1.72 -45.83 18.48
N LYS A 4 2.79 -45.65 19.27
CA LYS A 4 3.05 -44.37 19.97
C LYS A 4 3.53 -43.26 19.03
N ILE A 5 4.30 -43.60 18.00
CA ILE A 5 4.91 -42.62 17.07
C ILE A 5 3.85 -41.98 16.17
N PHE A 6 2.80 -42.74 15.81
CA PHE A 6 1.71 -42.25 14.96
C PHE A 6 0.80 -41.24 15.67
N LYS A 7 0.66 -41.35 17.01
CA LYS A 7 -0.15 -40.41 17.80
C LYS A 7 0.52 -39.04 18.00
N THR A 8 1.85 -38.97 17.98
CA THR A 8 2.60 -37.72 18.16
C THR A 8 2.92 -37.02 16.83
N GLY A 9 3.05 -37.76 15.72
CA GLY A 9 3.31 -37.16 14.40
C GLY A 9 2.09 -36.53 13.73
N LEU A 10 0.89 -37.10 13.94
CA LEU A 10 -0.36 -36.61 13.38
C LEU A 10 -0.68 -35.14 13.74
N PRO A 11 -0.59 -34.70 15.01
CA PRO A 11 -0.91 -33.30 15.34
C PRO A 11 0.08 -32.32 14.70
N ILE A 12 1.37 -32.68 14.59
CA ILE A 12 2.40 -31.81 14.00
C ILE A 12 2.10 -31.55 12.52
N MET A 13 1.72 -32.58 11.76
CA MET A 13 1.37 -32.42 10.35
C MET A 13 0.10 -31.59 10.14
N ALA A 14 -0.89 -31.72 11.03
CA ALA A 14 -2.11 -30.92 10.97
C ALA A 14 -1.82 -29.42 11.23
N PHE A 15 -0.94 -29.11 12.18
CA PHE A 15 -0.49 -27.73 12.42
C PHE A 15 0.26 -27.16 11.20
N LEU A 16 1.15 -27.93 10.58
CA LEU A 16 1.88 -27.48 9.39
C LEU A 16 0.94 -27.21 8.20
N MET A 17 -0.07 -28.07 8.00
CA MET A 17 -1.07 -27.84 6.95
C MET A 17 -1.91 -26.57 7.22
N ALA A 18 -2.36 -26.34 8.46
CA ALA A 18 -3.12 -25.14 8.81
C ALA A 18 -2.34 -23.85 8.54
N ILE A 19 -1.04 -23.84 8.84
CA ILE A 19 -0.15 -22.71 8.55
C ILE A 19 -0.04 -22.47 7.04
N ALA A 20 0.13 -23.53 6.25
CA ALA A 20 0.20 -23.42 4.78
C ALA A 20 -1.10 -22.88 4.17
N PHE A 21 -2.27 -23.28 4.68
CA PHE A 21 -3.55 -22.73 4.23
C PHE A 21 -3.73 -21.27 4.60
N ALA A 22 -3.29 -20.83 5.79
CA ALA A 22 -3.35 -19.42 6.18
C ALA A 22 -2.60 -18.51 5.20
N PHE A 23 -1.37 -18.89 4.81
CA PHE A 23 -0.59 -18.13 3.83
C PHE A 23 -1.13 -18.26 2.40
N ALA A 24 -1.72 -19.40 2.02
CA ALA A 24 -2.34 -19.57 0.71
C ALA A 24 -3.62 -18.72 0.55
N THR A 25 -4.31 -18.43 1.64
CA THR A 25 -5.53 -17.60 1.65
C THR A 25 -5.26 -16.10 1.76
N GLU A 26 -3.99 -15.68 1.88
CA GLU A 26 -3.62 -14.28 1.67
C GLU A 26 -3.73 -13.94 0.19
N THR A 27 -4.99 -13.81 -0.27
CA THR A 27 -5.29 -13.06 -1.47
C THR A 27 -4.86 -11.63 -1.18
N ASN A 28 -3.88 -11.14 -1.96
CA ASN A 28 -3.55 -9.72 -2.01
C ASN A 28 -4.87 -8.99 -2.19
N VAL A 29 -5.41 -8.45 -1.09
CA VAL A 29 -6.56 -7.57 -1.14
C VAL A 29 -6.10 -6.50 -2.12
N LYS A 30 -6.78 -6.40 -3.25
CA LYS A 30 -6.60 -5.32 -4.21
C LYS A 30 -7.19 -4.07 -3.56
N GLY A 31 -6.63 -3.74 -2.39
CA GLY A 31 -7.03 -2.70 -1.50
C GLY A 31 -6.63 -1.41 -2.15
N GLU A 32 -7.58 -0.50 -2.15
CA GLU A 32 -7.49 0.91 -2.50
C GLU A 32 -6.04 1.41 -2.54
N ALA A 33 -5.66 2.01 -3.68
CA ALA A 33 -4.34 2.60 -3.83
C ALA A 33 -4.02 3.43 -2.58
N PRO A 34 -2.89 3.16 -1.89
CA PRO A 34 -2.60 3.77 -0.60
C PRO A 34 -2.70 5.28 -0.75
N LEU A 35 -3.43 5.93 0.15
CA LEU A 35 -3.52 7.39 0.18
C LEU A 35 -2.13 7.91 0.50
N ILE A 36 -1.58 8.70 -0.42
CA ILE A 36 -0.23 9.23 -0.31
C ILE A 36 -0.34 10.69 0.12
N THR A 37 0.30 11.04 1.24
CA THR A 37 0.52 12.44 1.61
C THR A 37 1.37 13.08 0.53
N GLY A 38 0.74 13.91 -0.29
CA GLY A 38 1.41 14.50 -1.42
C GLY A 38 2.17 15.78 -1.08
N TYR A 39 2.99 16.24 -2.02
CA TYR A 39 3.77 17.47 -1.95
C TYR A 39 3.35 18.42 -3.06
N VAL A 40 3.40 19.73 -2.79
CA VAL A 40 3.19 20.80 -3.78
C VAL A 40 4.44 21.64 -3.88
N ILE A 41 4.72 22.18 -5.07
CA ILE A 41 5.84 23.10 -5.26
C ILE A 41 5.40 24.50 -4.85
N GLN A 42 5.97 25.02 -3.76
CA GLN A 42 5.79 26.40 -3.30
C GLN A 42 7.15 27.09 -3.23
N ASN A 43 7.29 28.25 -3.89
CA ASN A 43 8.55 29.02 -3.92
C ASN A 43 9.77 28.21 -4.39
N GLY A 44 9.57 27.21 -5.25
CA GLY A 44 10.64 26.33 -5.74
C GLY A 44 11.01 25.17 -4.80
N VAL A 45 10.28 25.00 -3.69
CA VAL A 45 10.49 23.93 -2.69
C VAL A 45 9.26 23.02 -2.63
N CYS A 46 9.47 21.72 -2.53
CA CYS A 46 8.44 20.73 -2.30
C CYS A 46 7.97 20.81 -0.84
N THR A 47 6.74 21.27 -0.64
CA THR A 47 6.11 21.39 0.69
C THR A 47 5.03 20.33 0.83
N SER A 48 4.93 19.72 2.01
CA SER A 48 3.85 18.76 2.31
C SER A 48 2.48 19.41 2.11
N ALA A 49 1.62 18.74 1.34
CA ALA A 49 0.22 19.09 1.17
C ALA A 49 -0.63 18.08 1.97
N PRO A 50 -1.47 18.54 2.93
CA PRO A 50 -2.36 17.66 3.69
C PRO A 50 -3.58 17.27 2.84
N LYS A 51 -3.34 16.69 1.67
CA LYS A 51 -4.37 16.22 0.76
C LYS A 51 -4.03 14.83 0.29
N ASP A 52 -4.93 13.91 0.57
CA ASP A 52 -4.82 12.54 0.12
C ASP A 52 -5.09 12.44 -1.37
N CYS A 53 -4.14 11.86 -2.09
CA CYS A 53 -4.23 11.64 -3.53
C CYS A 53 -3.76 10.22 -3.87
N VAL A 54 -4.08 9.76 -5.08
CA VAL A 54 -3.74 8.42 -5.58
C VAL A 54 -2.81 8.49 -6.80
N VAL A 55 -2.03 7.44 -7.05
CA VAL A 55 -1.12 7.38 -8.20
C VAL A 55 -1.80 7.05 -9.52
N ASP A 56 -3.02 6.50 -9.48
CA ASP A 56 -3.71 5.97 -10.65
C ASP A 56 -5.19 6.42 -10.65
N ALA A 57 -5.44 7.62 -11.15
CA ALA A 57 -6.78 8.13 -11.40
C ALA A 57 -6.79 9.13 -12.57
N ARG A 58 -8.00 9.53 -12.99
CA ARG A 58 -8.19 10.31 -14.22
C ARG A 58 -7.99 11.83 -14.04
N TYR A 59 -8.18 12.34 -12.85
CA TYR A 59 -8.22 13.79 -12.59
C TYR A 59 -7.04 14.25 -11.77
N ASP A 60 -6.39 15.34 -12.18
CA ASP A 60 -5.27 15.94 -11.45
C ASP A 60 -5.64 16.24 -9.99
N CYS A 61 -4.82 15.77 -9.05
CA CYS A 61 -4.96 16.16 -7.65
C CYS A 61 -4.37 17.55 -7.46
N LYS A 62 -5.22 18.51 -7.07
CA LYS A 62 -4.80 19.89 -6.79
C LYS A 62 -5.04 20.27 -5.34
N TYR A 63 -4.06 20.90 -4.70
CA TYR A 63 -4.18 21.53 -3.40
C TYR A 63 -3.85 23.02 -3.55
N MET A 64 -4.77 23.90 -3.12
CA MET A 64 -4.65 25.36 -3.33
C MET A 64 -4.40 25.77 -4.80
N GLY A 65 -4.90 24.99 -5.77
CA GLY A 65 -4.69 25.22 -7.20
C GLY A 65 -3.38 24.65 -7.77
N LEU A 66 -2.48 24.14 -6.93
CA LEU A 66 -1.19 23.55 -7.32
C LEU A 66 -1.30 22.03 -7.47
N GLN A 67 -0.56 21.48 -8.43
CA GLN A 67 -0.48 20.03 -8.65
C GLN A 67 0.22 19.34 -7.48
N VAL A 68 -0.35 18.22 -7.02
CA VAL A 68 0.20 17.41 -5.94
C VAL A 68 1.05 16.26 -6.50
N TYR A 69 2.14 15.90 -5.80
CA TYR A 69 3.12 14.90 -6.20
C TYR A 69 3.48 13.92 -5.07
N ASN A 70 3.91 12.70 -5.38
CA ASN A 70 4.23 11.62 -4.43
C ASN A 70 5.64 11.70 -3.84
N LEU A 71 6.62 12.05 -4.68
CA LEU A 71 8.04 11.96 -4.34
C LEU A 71 8.66 13.34 -4.26
N GLU A 72 9.26 13.62 -3.11
CA GLU A 72 10.31 14.61 -2.93
C GLU A 72 11.64 13.98 -3.36
N ASP A 73 12.12 14.30 -4.55
CA ASP A 73 13.46 13.89 -5.00
C ASP A 73 14.40 15.09 -4.79
N GLY A 74 14.73 15.31 -3.52
CA GLY A 74 15.37 16.52 -3.00
C GLY A 74 14.38 17.66 -2.73
N GLU A 75 14.85 18.73 -2.06
CA GLU A 75 13.98 19.84 -1.60
C GLU A 75 13.26 20.57 -2.73
N THR A 76 13.79 20.55 -3.97
CA THR A 76 13.30 21.40 -5.07
C THR A 76 12.60 20.65 -6.21
N THR A 77 12.55 19.31 -6.21
CA THR A 77 11.93 18.57 -7.33
C THR A 77 10.89 17.55 -6.89
N CYS A 78 9.66 17.78 -7.36
CA CYS A 78 8.51 16.91 -7.19
C CYS A 78 8.21 16.23 -8.54
N ARG A 79 8.37 14.90 -8.64
CA ARG A 79 8.40 14.22 -9.97
C ARG A 79 7.15 13.43 -10.33
N VAL A 80 6.56 12.73 -9.37
CA VAL A 80 5.44 11.81 -9.63
C VAL A 80 4.13 12.50 -9.32
N LYS A 81 3.38 12.89 -10.34
CA LYS A 81 2.05 13.52 -10.18
C LYS A 81 1.07 12.56 -9.51
N LEU A 82 0.26 13.08 -8.61
CA LEU A 82 -0.86 12.38 -8.00
C LEU A 82 -2.20 12.88 -8.58
N PHE A 83 -3.21 12.02 -8.47
CA PHE A 83 -4.55 12.18 -9.03
C PHE A 83 -5.60 12.10 -7.91
N GLN A 84 -6.78 12.66 -8.16
CA GLN A 84 -7.88 12.67 -7.20
C GLN A 84 -8.42 11.26 -7.04
N HIS A 85 -8.64 10.86 -5.79
CA HIS A 85 -9.40 9.66 -5.50
C HIS A 85 -10.87 9.92 -5.86
N THR A 86 -11.33 9.36 -6.97
CA THR A 86 -12.76 9.27 -7.28
C THR A 86 -13.28 7.96 -6.71
N PRO A 87 -14.02 7.96 -5.59
CA PRO A 87 -14.75 6.77 -5.17
C PRO A 87 -15.77 6.41 -6.26
N ASN A 88 -15.84 5.12 -6.61
CA ASN A 88 -16.89 4.57 -7.48
C ASN A 88 -18.24 4.60 -6.77
#